data_AF-A0A2D9S4L1-F1
#
_entry.id   AF-A0A2D9S4L1-F1
#
_cell.length_a   1.000
_cell.length_b   1.000
_cell.length_c   1.000
_cell.angle_alpha   90.00
_cell.angle_beta   90.00
_cell.angle_gamma   90.00
#
_symmetry.space_group_name_H-M   'P 1'
#
loop_
_entity.id
_entity.type
_entity.pdbx_description
1 polymer ?
#
loop_
_entity_poly.entity_id
_entity_poly.type
_entity_poly.pdbx_seq_one_letter_code
_entity_poly.pdbx_strand_id
1 'polypeptide(L)' 'MRSNTGVAKTMFNTLAKKNINIKVISTSEIKISVLIDTEYTELALRALHSAYGLDQ' A
#
# COMPACT_ATOMS: atom_id res chain seq x y z
N MET A 1 -13.26 -1.59 -0.28
CA MET A 1 -12.81 -1.80 -1.68
C MET A 1 -13.93 -2.28 -2.60
N ARG A 2 -14.94 -2.98 -2.06
CA ARG A 2 -16.08 -3.56 -2.79
C ARG A 2 -16.66 -2.72 -3.94
N SER A 3 -16.77 -1.41 -3.76
CA SER A 3 -17.38 -0.49 -4.75
C SER A 3 -16.40 0.47 -5.42
N ASN A 4 -15.12 0.45 -5.02
CA ASN A 4 -14.11 1.40 -5.49
C ASN A 4 -12.95 0.66 -6.15
N THR A 5 -13.05 0.51 -7.46
CA THR A 5 -12.03 -0.16 -8.27
C THR A 5 -10.79 0.72 -8.34
N GLY A 6 -9.62 0.13 -8.10
CA GLY A 6 -8.33 0.84 -8.18
C GLY A 6 -7.59 1.08 -6.87
N VAL A 7 -8.19 0.82 -5.70
CA VAL A 7 -7.48 0.93 -4.40
C VAL A 7 -6.21 0.06 -4.38
N ALA A 8 -6.33 -1.22 -4.72
CA ALA A 8 -5.18 -2.12 -4.78
C ALA A 8 -4.13 -1.66 -5.81
N LYS A 9 -4.57 -1.16 -6.97
CA LYS A 9 -3.69 -0.64 -8.02
C LYS A 9 -2.86 0.54 -7.51
N THR A 10 -3.47 1.49 -6.81
CA THR A 10 -2.77 2.63 -6.21
C THR A 10 -1.75 2.17 -5.18
N MET A 11 -2.11 1.23 -4.29
CA MET A 11 -1.20 0.67 -3.30
C MET A 11 0.04 0.03 -3.94
N PHE A 12 -0.17 -0.92 -4.86
CA PHE A 12 0.92 -1.69 -5.46
C PHE A 12 1.83 -0.81 -6.33
N ASN A 13 1.26 0.12 -7.11
CA ASN A 13 2.06 1.07 -7.88
C ASN A 13 2.88 2.01 -6.99
N THR A 14 2.33 2.42 -5.84
CA THR A 14 3.03 3.31 -4.91
C THR A 14 4.23 2.62 -4.28
N LEU A 15 4.08 1.38 -3.83
CA LEU A 15 5.17 0.58 -3.27
C LEU A 15 6.23 0.27 -4.34
N ALA A 16 5.82 -0.10 -5.55
CA ALA A 16 6.72 -0.37 -6.67
C ALA A 16 7.56 0.85 -7.07
N LYS A 17 6.98 2.07 -7.10
CA LYS A 17 7.71 3.32 -7.37
C LYS A 17 8.79 3.63 -6.33
N LYS A 18 8.69 3.06 -5.14
CA LYS A 18 9.69 3.19 -4.06
C LYS A 18 10.63 1.99 -3.99
N ASN A 19 10.57 1.08 -4.97
CA ASN A 19 11.35 -0.16 -5.02
C ASN A 19 11.14 -1.05 -3.78
N ILE A 20 9.93 -1.05 -3.22
CA ILE A 20 9.58 -1.85 -2.04
C ILE A 20 8.98 -3.17 -2.50
N ASN A 21 9.65 -4.27 -2.20
CA ASN A 21 9.18 -5.60 -2.55
C ASN A 21 8.06 -6.07 -1.60
N ILE A 22 6.98 -6.61 -2.17
CA ILE A 22 5.88 -7.19 -1.41
C ILE A 22 6.10 -8.70 -1.31
N LYS A 23 6.25 -9.21 -0.07
CA LYS A 23 6.49 -10.64 0.19
C LYS A 23 5.19 -11.44 0.25
N VAL A 24 4.15 -10.87 0.86
CA VAL A 24 2.86 -11.52 1.09
C VAL A 24 1.75 -10.48 0.93
N ILE A 25 0.61 -10.92 0.40
CA ILE A 25 -0.62 -10.12 0.31
C ILE A 25 -1.74 -10.89 1.01
N SER A 26 -2.49 -10.21 1.86
CA SER A 26 -3.71 -10.72 2.49
C SER A 26 -4.82 -9.68 2.39
N THR A 27 -6.05 -10.10 2.08
CA THR A 27 -7.14 -9.18 1.74
C THR A 27 -8.48 -9.56 2.37
N SER A 28 -9.30 -8.54 2.67
CA SER A 28 -10.73 -8.65 2.95
C SER A 28 -11.53 -7.68 2.07
N GLU A 29 -12.86 -7.62 2.18
CA GLU A 29 -13.69 -6.69 1.39
C GLU A 29 -13.31 -5.19 1.58
N ILE A 30 -12.68 -4.87 2.71
CA ILE A 30 -12.35 -3.49 3.11
C ILE A 30 -10.88 -3.25 3.42
N LYS A 31 -10.02 -4.29 3.43
CA LYS A 31 -8.61 -4.16 3.84
C LYS A 31 -7.67 -4.92 2.93
N ILE A 32 -6.50 -4.34 2.67
CA ILE A 32 -5.32 -5.00 2.11
C ILE A 32 -4.22 -4.90 3.15
N SER A 33 -3.60 -6.02 3.48
CA SER A 33 -2.38 -6.10 4.27
C SER A 33 -1.27 -6.64 3.38
N VAL A 34 -0.09 -6.04 3.47
CA VAL A 34 1.11 -6.51 2.79
C VAL A 34 2.23 -6.74 3.79
N LEU A 35 3.06 -7.74 3.54
CA LEU A 35 4.29 -7.97 4.28
C LEU A 35 5.47 -7.44 3.44
N ILE A 36 6.29 -6.60 4.05
CA ILE A 36 7.46 -5.95 3.45
C ILE A 36 8.66 -6.07 4.40
N ASP A 37 9.86 -5.76 3.95
CA ASP A 37 11.02 -5.66 4.84
C ASP A 37 10.87 -4.47 5.80
N THR A 38 11.20 -4.71 7.07
CA THR A 38 10.97 -3.77 8.17
C THR A 38 11.67 -2.42 7.95
N GLU A 39 12.82 -2.41 7.28
CA GLU A 39 13.56 -1.19 6.94
C GLU A 39 12.76 -0.20 6.09
N TYR A 40 11.77 -0.69 5.31
CA TYR A 40 10.93 0.15 4.46
C TYR A 40 9.62 0.58 5.12
N THR A 41 9.36 0.20 6.37
CA THR A 41 8.05 0.41 7.02
C THR A 41 7.63 1.88 6.99
N GLU A 42 8.51 2.79 7.42
CA GLU A 42 8.22 4.22 7.48
C GLU A 42 8.07 4.84 6.08
N LEU A 43 8.91 4.42 5.14
CA LEU A 43 8.84 4.86 3.75
C LEU A 43 7.53 4.41 3.08
N ALA A 44 7.13 3.15 3.29
CA ALA A 44 5.89 2.58 2.78
C ALA A 44 4.68 3.29 3.38
N LEU A 45 4.69 3.51 4.71
CA LEU A 45 3.62 4.19 5.42
C LEU A 45 3.39 5.59 4.84
N ARG A 46 4.44 6.42 4.80
CA ARG A 46 4.36 7.79 4.27
C ARG A 46 3.94 7.81 2.81
N ALA A 47 4.54 6.96 1.97
CA ALA A 47 4.22 6.93 0.55
C ALA A 47 2.75 6.57 0.31
N LEU A 48 2.21 5.60 1.04
CA LEU A 48 0.79 5.24 0.96
C LEU A 48 -0.11 6.34 1.51
N HIS A 49 0.27 6.97 2.62
CA HIS A 49 -0.47 8.08 3.21
C HIS A 49 -0.63 9.24 2.21
N SER A 50 0.47 9.67 1.58
CA SER A 50 0.45 10.67 0.52
C SER A 50 -0.33 10.21 -0.71
N ALA A 51 -0.18 8.96 -1.14
CA ALA A 51 -0.88 8.43 -2.32
C ALA A 51 -2.41 8.40 -2.16
N TYR A 52 -2.90 8.34 -0.92
CA TYR A 52 -4.33 8.42 -0.59
C TYR A 52 -4.76 9.81 -0.08
N GLY A 53 -3.87 10.80 -0.09
CA GLY A 53 -4.18 12.17 0.32
C GLY A 53 -4.50 12.30 1.81
N LEU A 54 -3.88 11.47 2.65
CA LEU A 54 -4.19 11.36 4.07
C LEU A 54 -3.28 12.22 4.96
N ASP A 55 -2.30 12.96 4.43
CA ASP A 55 -1.24 13.74 5.12
C ASP A 55 -1.73 14.92 6.02
N GLN A 56 -2.90 14.79 6.64
CA GLN A 56 -3.53 15.75 7.54
C GLN A 56 -3.19 15.48 9.01
#